data_AF-A0A9D6PJI3-F1
#
_entry.id   AF-A0A9D6PJI3-F1
#
_cell.length_a   1.000
_cell.length_b   1.000
_cell.length_c   1.000
_cell.angle_alpha   90.00
_cell.angle_beta   90.00
_cell.angle_gamma   90.00
#
_symmetry.space_group_name_H-M   'P 1'
#
loop_
_entity.id
_entity.type
_entity.pdbx_description
1 polymer ?
#
loop_
_entity_poly.entity_id
_entity_poly.type
_entity_poly.pdbx_seq_one_letter_code
_entity_poly.pdbx_strand_id
1 'polypeptide(L)'
;TAESALMFLPSEAIYAELHANFRNVVEESFKRRVWIVSPTTLMATLTTVRAVLKDALMREQAGVIQQEVTKLLEDVGRLDKRVDSLESHFGQASKDIRDIRVSADKVLKRGARIDSLQFEEPNAAGELEASPPQLKEIER
;
A
#
# COMPACT_ATOMS: atom_id res chain seq x y z
N THR A 1 26.81 -21.83 41.92
CA THR A 1 25.95 -21.98 43.11
C THR A 1 24.77 -21.02 42.96
N ALA A 2 23.54 -21.40 43.29
CA ALA A 2 22.36 -20.54 43.09
C ALA A 2 22.35 -19.36 44.09
N GLU A 3 21.91 -18.17 43.64
CA GLU A 3 21.91 -16.96 44.48
C GLU A 3 20.77 -16.92 45.52
N SER A 4 19.78 -17.80 45.39
CA SER A 4 18.63 -17.92 46.26
C SER A 4 17.99 -19.32 46.18
N ALA A 5 17.23 -19.71 47.20
CA ALA A 5 16.54 -21.00 47.25
C ALA A 5 15.06 -20.85 47.64
N LEU A 6 14.25 -21.83 47.20
CA LEU A 6 12.86 -21.99 47.64
C LEU A 6 12.80 -23.20 48.58
N MET A 7 12.26 -23.00 49.78
CA MET A 7 11.99 -24.06 50.75
C MET A 7 10.49 -24.37 50.74
N PHE A 8 10.13 -25.51 50.16
CA PHE A 8 8.74 -25.90 50.01
C PHE A 8 8.19 -26.54 51.29
N LEU A 9 7.04 -26.06 51.75
CA LEU A 9 6.27 -26.63 52.85
C LEU A 9 4.96 -27.22 52.29
N PRO A 10 4.76 -28.56 52.34
CA PRO A 10 3.62 -29.20 51.68
C PRO A 10 2.26 -28.91 52.33
N SER A 11 2.26 -28.48 53.60
CA SER A 11 1.03 -28.14 54.34
C SER A 11 0.85 -26.64 54.46
N GLU A 12 -0.24 -26.13 53.90
CA GLU A 12 -0.63 -24.72 54.00
C GLU A 12 -0.87 -24.30 55.47
N ALA A 13 -1.43 -25.20 56.28
CA ALA A 13 -1.68 -24.93 57.70
C ALA A 13 -0.37 -24.72 58.49
N ILE A 14 0.65 -25.55 58.22
CA ILE A 14 1.97 -25.40 58.86
C ILE A 14 2.66 -24.13 58.35
N TYR A 15 2.51 -23.79 57.07
CA TYR A 15 3.05 -22.54 56.50
C TYR A 15 2.44 -21.30 57.18
N ALA A 16 1.12 -21.29 57.40
CA ALA A 16 0.40 -20.21 58.07
C ALA A 16 0.82 -20.09 59.54
N GLU A 17 0.89 -21.21 60.25
CA GLU A 17 1.35 -21.29 61.64
C GLU A 17 2.79 -20.77 61.79
N LEU A 18 3.68 -21.14 60.86
CA LEU A 18 5.06 -20.65 60.82
C LEU A 18 5.14 -19.12 60.68
N HIS A 19 4.34 -18.55 59.77
CA HIS A 19 4.31 -17.10 59.55
C HIS A 19 3.63 -16.34 60.68
N ALA A 20 2.67 -16.96 61.37
CA ALA A 20 1.98 -16.37 62.50
C ALA A 20 2.87 -16.34 63.75
N ASN A 21 3.49 -17.48 64.09
CA ASN A 21 4.11 -17.70 65.41
C ASN A 21 5.64 -17.73 65.40
N PHE A 22 6.28 -17.88 64.24
CA PHE A 22 7.74 -18.03 64.11
C PHE A 22 8.36 -17.00 63.14
N ARG A 23 7.96 -15.72 63.27
CA ARG A 23 8.42 -14.63 62.39
C ARG A 23 9.94 -14.48 62.34
N ASN A 24 10.63 -14.70 63.45
CA ASN A 24 12.10 -14.65 63.52
C ASN A 24 12.77 -15.66 62.57
N VAL A 25 12.20 -16.85 62.41
CA VAL A 25 12.70 -17.88 61.48
C VAL A 25 12.48 -17.44 60.03
N VAL A 26 11.31 -16.89 59.74
CA VAL A 26 10.97 -16.37 58.41
C VAL A 26 11.89 -15.20 58.03
N GLU A 27 12.13 -14.25 58.94
CA GLU A 27 13.06 -13.15 58.70
C GLU A 27 14.49 -13.63 58.46
N GLU A 28 14.95 -14.61 59.23
CA GLU A 28 16.27 -15.21 59.03
C GLU A 28 16.36 -15.95 57.70
N SER A 29 15.28 -16.62 57.26
CA SER A 29 15.24 -17.27 55.96
C SER A 29 15.39 -16.24 54.83
N PHE A 30 14.69 -15.09 54.92
CA PHE A 30 14.84 -14.00 53.96
C PHE A 30 16.28 -13.44 53.94
N LYS A 31 16.91 -13.23 55.09
CA LYS A 31 18.32 -12.78 55.19
C LYS A 31 19.28 -13.76 54.50
N ARG A 32 18.97 -15.06 54.57
CA ARG A 32 19.72 -16.13 53.90
C ARG A 32 19.31 -16.37 52.46
N ARG A 33 18.42 -15.55 51.89
CA ARG A 33 17.88 -15.69 50.54
C ARG A 33 17.16 -17.03 50.31
N VAL A 34 16.47 -17.52 51.35
CA VAL A 34 15.63 -18.70 51.33
C VAL A 34 14.18 -18.28 51.50
N TRP A 35 13.39 -18.45 50.45
CA TRP A 35 11.96 -18.17 50.46
C TRP A 35 11.18 -19.41 50.84
N ILE A 36 10.47 -19.35 51.96
CA ILE A 36 9.56 -20.41 52.38
C ILE A 36 8.27 -20.24 51.59
N VAL A 37 7.79 -21.32 50.95
CA VAL A 37 6.61 -21.30 50.09
C VAL A 37 5.70 -22.48 50.37
N SER A 38 4.40 -22.25 50.34
CA SER A 38 3.36 -23.29 50.36
C SER A 38 2.95 -23.71 48.95
N PRO A 39 2.06 -24.69 48.73
CA PRO A 39 1.52 -25.00 47.41
C PRO A 39 0.95 -23.76 46.70
N THR A 40 0.20 -22.92 47.43
CA THR A 40 -0.43 -21.73 46.87
C THR A 40 0.61 -20.65 46.53
N THR A 41 1.53 -20.37 47.46
CA THR A 41 2.56 -19.34 47.25
C THR A 41 3.58 -19.76 46.20
N LEU A 42 3.97 -21.04 46.14
CA LEU A 42 4.85 -21.57 45.11
C LEU A 42 4.23 -21.37 43.72
N MET A 43 2.95 -21.70 43.56
CA MET A 43 2.25 -21.49 42.29
C MET A 43 2.20 -20.01 41.90
N ALA A 44 1.98 -19.10 42.85
CA ALA A 44 2.03 -17.66 42.60
C ALA A 44 3.44 -17.19 42.17
N THR A 45 4.49 -17.65 42.87
CA THR A 45 5.89 -17.35 42.51
C THR A 45 6.23 -17.88 41.13
N LEU A 46 5.90 -19.14 40.83
CA LEU A 46 6.14 -19.76 39.52
C LEU A 46 5.39 -19.03 38.39
N THR A 47 4.15 -18.62 38.64
CA THR A 47 3.36 -17.87 37.66
C THR A 47 4.00 -16.51 37.37
N THR A 48 4.48 -15.82 38.41
CA THR A 48 5.17 -14.54 38.28
C THR A 48 6.49 -14.70 37.51
N VAL A 49 7.29 -15.70 37.86
CA VAL A 49 8.55 -16.00 37.13
C VAL A 49 8.26 -16.32 35.67
N ARG A 50 7.23 -17.12 35.38
CA ARG A 50 6.80 -17.44 34.01
C ARG A 50 6.39 -16.18 33.24
N ALA A 51 5.63 -15.28 33.85
CA ALA A 51 5.23 -14.03 33.23
C ALA A 51 6.46 -13.17 32.88
N VAL A 52 7.39 -12.99 33.82
CA VAL A 52 8.64 -12.24 33.59
C VAL A 52 9.48 -12.84 32.47
N LEU A 53 9.63 -14.18 32.44
CA LEU A 53 10.38 -14.87 31.37
C LEU A 53 9.69 -14.71 30.01
N LYS A 54 8.36 -14.82 29.95
CA LYS A 54 7.60 -14.61 28.72
C LYS A 54 7.75 -13.17 28.21
N ASP A 55 7.69 -12.19 29.11
CA ASP A 55 7.87 -10.77 28.76
C ASP A 55 9.28 -10.49 28.24
N ALA A 56 10.31 -11.11 28.82
CA ALA A 56 11.68 -11.00 28.33
C ALA A 56 11.83 -11.57 26.90
N LEU A 57 11.28 -12.75 26.65
CA LEU A 57 11.27 -13.37 25.32
C LEU A 57 10.47 -12.53 24.29
N MET A 58 9.33 -11.97 24.70
CA MET A 58 8.53 -11.11 23.81
C MET A 58 9.29 -9.82 23.43
N ARG A 59 10.10 -9.24 24.33
CA ARG A 59 10.95 -8.08 23.99
C ARG A 59 12.02 -8.43 22.96
N GLU A 60 12.61 -9.61 23.02
CA GLU A 60 13.59 -10.06 22.03
C GLU A 60 12.97 -10.18 20.64
N GLN A 61 11.76 -10.76 20.55
CA GLN A 61 11.04 -10.91 19.29
C GLN A 61 10.50 -9.59 18.73
N ALA A 62 10.21 -8.60 19.58
CA ALA A 62 9.74 -7.29 19.14
C ALA A 62 10.74 -6.59 18.19
N GLY A 63 12.05 -6.79 18.39
CA GLY A 63 13.08 -6.28 17.49
C GLY A 63 13.02 -6.90 16.09
N VAL A 64 12.75 -8.20 16.00
CA VAL A 64 12.59 -8.92 14.72
C VAL A 64 11.35 -8.42 13.98
N ILE A 65 10.23 -8.25 14.69
CA ILE A 65 8.99 -7.72 14.10
C ILE A 65 9.22 -6.30 13.57
N GLN A 66 9.93 -5.45 14.32
CA GLN A 66 10.24 -4.08 13.88
C GLN A 66 11.07 -4.06 12.59
N GLN A 67 12.05 -4.96 12.46
CA GLN A 67 12.85 -5.09 11.24
C GLN A 67 12.00 -5.52 10.05
N GLU A 68 11.12 -6.50 10.21
CA GLU A 68 10.24 -6.95 9.13
C GLU A 68 9.22 -5.88 8.72
N VAL A 69 8.66 -5.13 9.69
CA VAL A 69 7.80 -3.97 9.39
C VAL A 69 8.56 -2.90 8.60
N THR A 70 9.83 -2.66 8.93
CA THR A 70 10.65 -1.68 8.20
C THR A 70 10.87 -2.10 6.75
N LYS A 71 11.19 -3.37 6.50
CA LYS A 71 11.33 -3.92 5.14
C LYS A 71 10.01 -3.81 4.36
N LEU A 72 8.90 -4.13 5.01
CA LEU A 72 7.57 -3.99 4.40
C LEU A 72 7.29 -2.55 3.96
N LEU A 73 7.63 -1.56 4.79
CA LEU A 73 7.47 -0.14 4.45
C LEU A 73 8.35 0.28 3.26
N GLU A 74 9.57 -0.25 3.16
CA GLU A 74 10.41 -0.03 1.98
C GLU A 74 9.78 -0.59 0.71
N ASP A 75 9.21 -1.79 0.78
CA ASP A 75 8.53 -2.43 -0.34
C ASP A 75 7.28 -1.66 -0.77
N VAL A 76 6.50 -1.13 0.18
CA VAL A 76 5.37 -0.23 -0.11
C VAL A 76 5.85 1.03 -0.81
N GLY A 77 6.96 1.64 -0.35
CA GLY A 77 7.53 2.81 -1.02
C GLY A 77 8.05 2.53 -2.44
N ARG A 78 8.54 1.30 -2.70
CA ARG A 78 8.91 0.88 -4.07
C ARG A 78 7.67 0.66 -4.95
N LEU A 79 6.60 0.13 -4.38
CA LEU A 79 5.34 -0.05 -5.07
C LEU A 79 4.74 1.31 -5.47
N ASP A 80 4.72 2.27 -4.56
CA ASP A 80 4.25 3.64 -4.79
C ASP A 80 4.93 4.30 -6.00
N LYS A 81 6.27 4.28 -6.03
CA LYS A 81 7.06 4.78 -7.19
C LYS A 81 6.71 4.10 -8.51
N ARG A 82 6.38 2.80 -8.49
CA ARG A 82 5.98 2.07 -9.70
C ARG A 82 4.58 2.49 -10.15
N VAL A 83 3.67 2.73 -9.20
CA VAL A 83 2.32 3.24 -9.49
C VAL A 83 2.40 4.64 -10.08
N ASP A 84 3.23 5.53 -9.52
CA ASP A 84 3.45 6.88 -10.07
C ASP A 84 3.96 6.84 -11.52
N SER A 85 4.96 5.97 -11.78
CA SER A 85 5.48 5.80 -13.14
C SER A 85 4.40 5.28 -14.10
N LEU A 86 3.55 4.36 -13.63
CA LEU A 86 2.45 3.83 -14.41
C LEU A 86 1.40 4.90 -14.71
N GLU A 87 1.05 5.73 -13.72
CA GLU A 87 0.13 6.87 -13.89
C GLU A 87 0.64 7.85 -14.94
N SER A 88 1.94 8.19 -14.89
CA SER A 88 2.57 9.06 -15.89
C SER A 88 2.46 8.49 -17.31
N HIS A 89 2.77 7.21 -17.50
CA HIS A 89 2.63 6.55 -18.80
C HIS A 89 1.18 6.52 -19.30
N PHE A 90 0.21 6.25 -18.43
CA PHE A 90 -1.21 6.29 -18.79
C PHE A 90 -1.69 7.69 -19.16
N GLY A 91 -1.19 8.72 -18.46
CA GLY A 91 -1.45 10.12 -18.81
C GLY A 91 -0.92 10.48 -20.20
N GLN A 92 0.29 10.01 -20.52
CA GLN A 92 0.88 10.20 -21.84
C GLN A 92 0.12 9.45 -22.93
N ALA A 93 -0.17 8.16 -22.75
CA ALA A 93 -0.98 7.38 -23.69
C ALA A 93 -2.36 8.02 -23.93
N SER A 94 -3.01 8.53 -22.88
CA SER A 94 -4.28 9.26 -22.98
C SER A 94 -4.16 10.53 -23.81
N LYS A 95 -3.03 11.24 -23.72
CA LYS A 95 -2.76 12.42 -24.54
C LYS A 95 -2.58 12.04 -26.00
N ASP A 96 -1.79 11.00 -26.27
CA ASP A 96 -1.53 10.53 -27.63
C ASP A 96 -2.82 10.09 -28.33
N ILE A 97 -3.72 9.40 -27.62
CA ILE A 97 -5.05 9.03 -28.14
C ILE A 97 -5.87 10.27 -28.53
N ARG A 98 -5.82 11.35 -27.73
CA ARG A 98 -6.52 12.61 -28.07
C ARG A 98 -5.94 13.25 -29.33
N ASP A 99 -4.62 13.29 -29.44
CA ASP A 99 -3.93 13.88 -30.59
C ASP A 99 -4.19 13.10 -31.89
N ILE A 100 -4.26 11.76 -31.81
CA ILE A 100 -4.67 10.87 -32.90
C ILE A 100 -6.10 11.20 -33.34
N ARG A 101 -7.04 11.34 -32.38
CA ARG A 101 -8.45 11.65 -32.69
C ARG A 101 -8.60 13.00 -33.40
N VAL A 102 -7.91 14.03 -32.93
CA VAL A 102 -7.89 15.36 -33.59
C VAL A 102 -7.38 15.25 -35.03
N SER A 103 -6.34 14.45 -35.25
CA SER A 103 -5.77 14.24 -36.58
C SER A 103 -6.74 13.47 -37.50
N ALA A 104 -7.39 12.43 -36.98
CA ALA A 104 -8.42 11.68 -37.70
C ALA A 104 -9.60 12.58 -38.11
N ASP A 105 -10.10 13.43 -37.22
CA ASP A 105 -11.18 14.38 -37.51
C ASP A 105 -10.79 15.38 -38.62
N LYS A 106 -9.54 15.86 -38.62
CA LYS A 106 -9.02 16.73 -39.68
C LYS A 106 -8.97 16.02 -41.03
N VAL A 107 -8.51 14.76 -41.06
CA VAL A 107 -8.46 13.94 -42.28
C VAL A 107 -9.87 13.70 -42.82
N LEU A 108 -10.83 13.34 -41.96
CA LEU A 108 -12.23 13.15 -42.35
C LEU A 108 -12.84 14.44 -42.95
N LYS A 109 -12.64 15.59 -42.29
CA LYS A 109 -13.11 16.89 -42.81
C LYS A 109 -12.49 17.23 -44.16
N ARG A 110 -11.21 16.91 -44.36
CA ARG A 110 -10.54 17.14 -45.65
C ARG A 110 -11.06 16.20 -46.73
N GLY A 111 -11.28 14.92 -46.41
CA GLY A 111 -11.90 13.94 -47.29
C GLY A 111 -13.28 14.39 -47.76
N ALA A 112 -14.14 14.83 -46.83
CA ALA A 112 -15.47 15.34 -47.15
C ALA A 112 -15.45 16.56 -48.09
N ARG A 113 -14.46 17.46 -47.96
CA ARG A 113 -14.27 18.58 -48.90
C ARG A 113 -13.84 18.15 -50.28
N ILE A 114 -12.99 17.13 -50.37
CA ILE A 114 -12.54 16.58 -51.67
C ILE A 114 -13.71 15.90 -52.37
N ASP A 115 -14.50 15.12 -51.62
CA ASP A 115 -15.72 14.50 -52.13
C ASP A 115 -16.69 15.56 -52.66
N SER A 116 -16.97 16.63 -51.91
CA SER A 116 -17.84 17.73 -52.37
C SER A 116 -17.32 18.46 -53.62
N LEU A 117 -16.00 18.56 -53.80
CA LEU A 117 -15.39 19.21 -54.98
C LEU A 117 -15.45 18.33 -56.23
N GLN A 118 -15.51 17.00 -56.09
CA GLN A 118 -15.68 16.09 -57.23
C GLN A 118 -17.10 16.14 -57.82
N PHE A 119 -18.07 16.69 -57.09
CA PHE A 119 -19.44 16.87 -57.58
C PHE A 119 -19.71 18.25 -58.21
N GLU A 120 -18.73 19.16 -58.19
CA GLU A 120 -18.75 20.43 -58.94
C GLU A 120 -17.87 20.29 -60.20
N GLU A 121 -18.30 19.50 -61.20
CA GLU A 121 -17.77 19.65 -62.55
C GLU A 121 -18.30 20.96 -63.17
N PRO A 122 -17.47 21.72 -63.92
CA PRO A 122 -17.88 22.95 -64.56
C PRO A 122 -18.82 22.63 -65.74
N ASN A 123 -20.13 22.73 -65.52
CA ASN A 123 -21.08 22.87 -66.61
C ASN A 123 -20.97 24.29 -67.19
N ALA A 124 -19.89 24.55 -67.92
CA ALA A 124 -19.64 25.79 -68.65
C ALA A 124 -19.06 25.46 -70.03
N ALA A 125 -19.80 24.67 -70.80
CA ALA A 125 -19.58 24.51 -72.24
C ALA A 125 -20.94 24.64 -72.95
N GLY A 126 -21.46 25.86 -72.98
CA GLY A 126 -22.71 26.16 -73.67
C GLY A 126 -23.10 27.62 -73.50
N GLU A 127 -22.42 28.51 -74.24
CA GLU A 127 -22.95 29.77 -74.80
C GLU A 127 -21.82 30.54 -75.48
N LEU A 128 -21.50 30.12 -76.71
CA LEU A 128 -20.94 30.99 -77.73
C LEU A 128 -21.98 31.02 -78.87
N GLU A 129 -23.04 31.83 -78.68
CA GLU A 129 -23.88 32.25 -79.79
C GLU A 129 -23.06 33.16 -80.71
N ALA A 130 -22.42 32.55 -81.71
CA ALA A 130 -21.99 33.27 -82.90
C ALA A 130 -23.24 33.64 -83.71
N SER A 131 -23.70 34.88 -83.58
CA SER A 131 -24.70 35.47 -84.49
C SER A 131 -24.15 35.52 -85.92
N PRO A 132 -24.89 35.06 -86.95
CA PRO A 132 -24.41 35.10 -88.34
C PRO A 132 -24.29 36.55 -88.86
N PRO A 133 -23.28 36.89 -89.67
CA PRO A 133 -23.08 38.25 -90.18
C PRO A 133 -24.16 38.61 -91.22
N GLN A 134 -24.82 39.76 -91.00
CA GLN A 134 -25.74 40.36 -91.96
C GLN A 134 -24.97 40.96 -93.14
N LEU A 135 -25.19 40.42 -94.34
CA LEU A 135 -24.74 41.02 -95.60
C LEU A 135 -25.54 42.30 -95.85
N LYS A 136 -24.86 43.46 -95.85
CA LYS A 136 -25.40 44.70 -96.41
C LYS A 136 -25.37 44.59 -97.93
N GLU A 137 -26.55 44.60 -98.55
CA GLU A 137 -26.71 44.87 -99.98
C GLU A 137 -26.07 46.23 -100.30
N ILE A 138 -25.18 46.25 -101.28
CA ILE A 138 -24.71 47.46 -101.94
C ILE A 138 -25.37 47.47 -103.32
N GLU A 139 -26.20 48.49 -103.55
CA GLU A 139 -26.85 48.80 -104.82
C GLU A 139 -25.83 49.05 -105.95
N ARG A 140 -25.92 48.28 -107.05
CA ARG A 140 -26.25 48.73 -108.41
C ARG A 140 -26.04 47.63 -109.44
#